data_AF-A0A529PB95-F1
#
_entry.id   AF-A0A529PB95-F1
#
_cell.length_a   1.000
_cell.length_b   1.000
_cell.length_c   1.000
_cell.angle_alpha   90.00
_cell.angle_beta   90.00
_cell.angle_gamma   90.00
#
_symmetry.space_group_name_H-M   'P 1'
#
loop_
_entity.id
_entity.type
_entity.pdbx_description
1 polymer ?
#
loop_
_entity_poly.entity_id
_entity_poly.type
_entity_poly.pdbx_seq_one_letter_code
_entity_poly.pdbx_strand_id
1 'polypeptide(L)' 'MSQANAKLNAFPVFMRVEGEAVAIIGGGEEALAKARLIGQSSAALRIIA' A
#
# COMPACT_ATOMS: atom_id res chain seq x y z
N MET A 1 6.07 -38.88 0.31
CA MET A 1 5.49 -37.78 -0.48
C MET A 1 6.29 -36.53 -0.16
N SER A 2 7.07 -35.99 -1.11
CA SER A 2 7.75 -34.72 -0.88
C SER A 2 6.70 -33.62 -0.85
N GLN A 3 6.56 -32.91 0.28
CA GLN A 3 5.87 -31.63 0.28
C GLN A 3 6.72 -30.70 -0.58
N ALA A 4 6.22 -30.34 -1.76
CA ALA A 4 6.76 -29.19 -2.48
C ALA A 4 6.59 -27.98 -1.55
N ASN A 5 7.71 -27.38 -1.11
CA ASN A 5 7.66 -26.17 -0.30
C ASN A 5 6.84 -25.11 -1.05
N ALA A 6 5.62 -24.84 -0.57
CA ALA A 6 4.77 -23.80 -1.14
C ALA A 6 5.52 -22.47 -1.04
N LYS A 7 5.88 -21.90 -2.19
CA LYS A 7 6.58 -20.60 -2.22
C LYS A 7 5.67 -19.53 -1.62
N LEU A 8 6.24 -18.65 -0.82
CA LEU A 8 5.56 -17.46 -0.33
C LEU A 8 5.15 -16.61 -1.53
N ASN A 9 3.86 -16.23 -1.59
CA ASN A 9 3.31 -15.38 -2.64
C ASN A 9 3.51 -13.87 -2.36
N ALA A 10 3.82 -13.53 -1.11
CA ALA A 10 4.15 -12.18 -0.67
C ALA A 10 5.17 -12.26 0.46
N PHE A 11 6.07 -11.28 0.50
CA PHE A 11 6.99 -11.08 1.60
C PHE A 11 6.55 -9.84 2.39
N PRO A 12 6.25 -9.95 3.69
CA PRO A 12 5.81 -8.82 4.48
C PRO A 12 6.98 -7.86 4.73
N VAL A 13 6.75 -6.57 4.53
CA VAL A 13 7.73 -5.51 4.83
C VAL A 13 7.04 -4.37 5.58
N PHE A 14 7.79 -3.72 6.45
CA PHE A 14 7.41 -2.43 7.04
C PHE A 14 8.23 -1.34 6.37
N MET A 15 7.56 -0.25 5.96
CA MET A 15 8.18 0.88 5.29
C MET A 15 7.97 2.14 6.13
N ARG A 16 9.05 2.92 6.34
CA ARG A 16 8.93 4.28 6.88
C ARG A 16 8.50 5.20 5.76
N VAL A 17 7.36 5.85 5.92
CA VAL A 17 6.75 6.72 4.89
C VAL A 17 6.65 8.18 5.32
N GLU A 18 7.23 8.53 6.47
CA GLU A 18 7.19 9.90 6.99
C GLU A 18 7.86 10.88 6.01
N GLY A 19 7.10 11.86 5.53
CA GLY A 19 7.56 12.84 4.54
C GLY A 19 7.67 12.29 3.11
N GLU A 20 7.53 10.97 2.93
CA GLU A 20 7.68 10.32 1.63
C GLU A 20 6.45 10.50 0.75
N ALA A 21 6.68 10.65 -0.55
CA ALA A 21 5.63 10.81 -1.54
C ALA A 21 4.89 9.49 -1.78
N VAL A 22 3.56 9.48 -1.54
CA VAL A 22 2.70 8.36 -1.91
C VAL A 22 1.63 8.85 -2.87
N ALA A 23 1.56 8.26 -4.06
CA ALA A 23 0.57 8.61 -5.07
C ALA A 23 -0.54 7.55 -5.13
N ILE A 24 -1.80 8.00 -5.14
CA ILE A 24 -2.97 7.18 -5.42
C ILE A 24 -3.59 7.71 -6.73
N ILE A 25 -3.75 6.82 -7.71
CA ILE A 25 -4.33 7.15 -9.02
C ILE A 25 -5.73 6.55 -9.09
N GLY A 26 -6.70 7.37 -9.47
CA GLY A 26 -8.13 7.03 -9.56
C GLY A 26 -9.00 7.82 -8.57
N GLY A 27 -10.27 8.01 -8.92
CA GLY A 27 -11.26 8.77 -8.14
C GLY A 27 -12.42 7.96 -7.57
N GLY A 28 -12.34 6.62 -7.63
CA GLY A 28 -13.40 5.72 -7.16
C GLY A 28 -13.33 5.40 -5.67
N GLU A 29 -14.26 4.56 -5.21
CA GLU A 29 -14.35 4.13 -3.81
C GLU A 29 -13.09 3.41 -3.33
N GLU A 30 -12.44 2.62 -4.20
CA GLU A 30 -11.19 1.94 -3.86
C GLU A 30 -10.04 2.92 -3.59
N ALA A 31 -9.94 3.99 -4.39
CA ALA A 31 -8.94 5.03 -4.20
C ALA A 31 -9.19 5.76 -2.88
N LEU A 32 -10.45 6.07 -2.56
CA LEU A 32 -10.83 6.67 -1.28
C LEU A 32 -10.49 5.76 -0.09
N ALA A 33 -10.74 4.46 -0.20
CA ALA A 33 -10.42 3.50 0.85
C ALA A 33 -8.91 3.45 1.13
N LYS A 34 -8.08 3.41 0.07
CA LYS A 34 -6.61 3.45 0.22
C LYS A 34 -6.12 4.80 0.75
N ALA A 35 -6.70 5.90 0.28
CA ALA A 35 -6.36 7.25 0.75
C ALA A 35 -6.63 7.40 2.25
N ARG A 36 -7.76 6.86 2.74
CA ARG A 36 -8.09 6.86 4.17
C ARG A 36 -7.07 6.11 5.01
N LEU A 37 -6.61 4.95 4.53
CA LEU A 37 -5.59 4.16 5.23
C LEU A 37 -4.24 4.89 5.25
N ILE A 38 -3.75 5.33 4.10
CA ILE A 38 -2.45 6.02 4.00
C ILE A 38 -2.47 7.37 4.73
N GLY A 39 -3.61 8.06 4.74
CA GLY A 39 -3.80 9.31 5.48
C GLY A 39 -3.72 9.18 7.00
N GLN A 40 -3.71 7.97 7.57
CA GLN A 40 -3.39 7.74 8.99
C GLN A 40 -1.88 7.76 9.27
N SER A 41 -1.05 7.86 8.24
CA SER A 41 0.41 7.95 8.34
C SER A 41 0.90 9.37 8.04
N SER A 42 2.19 9.63 8.28
CA SER A 42 2.84 10.90 7.97
C SER A 42 3.33 11.01 6.52
N ALA A 43 2.76 10.23 5.60
CA ALA A 43 3.12 10.28 4.18
C ALA A 43 2.63 11.57 3.50
N ALA A 44 3.41 12.08 2.55
CA ALA A 44 3.00 13.15 1.65
C ALA A 44 2.09 12.57 0.54
N LEU A 45 0.82 12.35 0.89
CA LEU A 45 -0.19 11.74 0.03
C LEU A 45 -0.59 12.67 -1.13
N ARG A 46 -0.60 12.13 -2.35
CA ARG A 46 -1.04 12.79 -3.58
C ARG A 46 -2.13 11.95 -4.24
N ILE A 47 -3.28 12.54 -4.52
CA ILE A 47 -4.37 11.87 -5.25
C ILE A 47 -4.42 12.45 -6.67
N ILE A 48 -4.45 11.57 -7.66
CA ILE A 48 -4.52 11.90 -9.08
C ILE A 48 -5.79 11.23 -9.61
N ALA A 49 -6.83 12.02 -9.89
CA ALA A 49 -8.15 11.52 -10.28
C ALA A 49 -8.54 11.97 -11.70
#